data_AF-A0A1I3I693-F1
#
_entry.id   AF-A0A1I3I693-F1
#
_cell.length_a   1.000
_cell.length_b   1.000
_cell.length_c   1.000
_cell.angle_alpha   90.00
_cell.angle_beta   90.00
_cell.angle_gamma   90.00
#
_symmetry.space_group_name_H-M   'P 1'
#
loop_
_entity.id
_entity.type
_entity.pdbx_description
1 polymer ?
#
loop_
_entity_poly.entity_id
_entity_poly.type
_entity_poly.pdbx_seq_one_letter_code
_entity_poly.pdbx_strand_id
1 'polypeptide(L)'
;MKKPKPAPVPLQNWNDLREVALSCFHDAVECLAAIEIVERGNRPAVVQELARQGALEAAIHMGDAALFRLHVVVCRAFAPVNHCDDRHMRTAIDFLRSRSSEERDATLQAHLLNAVQLFEAIENDTRLAKLRKMRNKLLAHITRPKPTIEIATYRDLFDVTKSTVEIWVELARGAKQATLPLDFFLEDYRKSLEAFWLRWA
;
A
#
# COMPACT_ATOMS: atom_id res chain seq x y z
N MET A 1 18.35 15.17 30.72
CA MET A 1 18.10 14.31 29.54
C MET A 1 16.98 13.33 29.88
N LYS A 2 15.83 13.37 29.19
CA LYS A 2 14.79 12.35 29.37
C LYS A 2 15.33 11.04 28.79
N LYS A 3 15.29 9.95 29.56
CA LYS A 3 15.57 8.60 29.03
C LYS A 3 14.64 8.35 27.83
N PRO A 4 15.13 7.78 26.72
CA PRO A 4 14.26 7.38 25.63
C PRO A 4 13.22 6.41 26.19
N LYS A 5 11.94 6.71 25.95
CA LYS A 5 10.84 5.83 26.32
C LYS A 5 11.06 4.52 25.53
N PRO A 6 10.97 3.34 26.15
CA PRO A 6 11.05 2.09 25.39
C PRO A 6 10.01 2.14 24.27
N ALA A 7 10.41 1.69 23.08
CA ALA A 7 9.48 1.61 21.95
C ALA A 7 8.26 0.78 22.39
N PRO A 8 7.04 1.18 22.02
CA PRO A 8 5.86 0.37 22.28
C PRO A 8 6.05 -1.01 21.64
N VAL A 9 5.54 -2.07 22.30
CA VAL A 9 5.48 -3.42 21.72
C VAL A 9 4.06 -3.60 21.18
N PRO A 10 3.83 -3.37 19.87
CA PRO A 10 2.48 -3.31 19.32
C PRO A 10 1.82 -4.69 19.17
N LEU A 11 2.59 -5.72 18.82
CA LEU A 11 2.09 -7.09 18.67
C LEU A 11 2.68 -7.99 19.75
N GLN A 12 1.83 -8.74 20.45
CA GLN A 12 2.23 -9.58 21.58
C GLN A 12 2.35 -11.05 21.17
N ASN A 13 1.55 -11.47 20.17
CA ASN A 13 1.41 -12.87 19.81
C ASN A 13 1.17 -13.06 18.30
N TRP A 14 1.21 -14.33 17.87
CA TRP A 14 1.00 -14.73 16.47
C TRP A 14 -0.42 -14.49 15.95
N ASN A 15 -1.44 -14.36 16.81
CA ASN A 15 -2.79 -13.98 16.37
C ASN A 15 -2.83 -12.51 15.97
N ASP A 16 -2.19 -11.61 16.74
CA ASP A 16 -2.11 -10.19 16.37
C ASP A 16 -1.41 -10.03 15.01
N LEU A 17 -0.36 -10.82 14.76
CA LEU A 17 0.32 -10.87 13.45
C LEU A 17 -0.65 -11.28 12.34
N ARG A 18 -1.47 -12.32 12.55
CA ARG A 18 -2.45 -12.81 11.57
C ARG A 18 -3.49 -11.75 11.24
N GLU A 19 -3.98 -11.03 12.23
CA GLU A 19 -4.94 -9.93 12.02
C GLU A 19 -4.34 -8.81 11.16
N VAL A 20 -3.10 -8.39 11.46
CA VAL A 20 -2.39 -7.39 10.65
C VAL A 20 -2.12 -7.92 9.24
N ALA A 21 -1.69 -9.16 9.10
CA ALA A 21 -1.41 -9.79 7.81
C ALA A 21 -2.67 -9.87 6.92
N LEU A 22 -3.83 -10.20 7.50
CA LEU A 22 -5.10 -10.20 6.77
C LEU A 22 -5.50 -8.78 6.34
N SER A 23 -5.36 -7.79 7.23
CA SER A 23 -5.60 -6.39 6.87
C SER A 23 -4.68 -5.92 5.75
N CYS A 24 -3.41 -6.29 5.79
CA CYS A 24 -2.44 -6.01 4.73
C CYS A 24 -2.83 -6.65 3.40
N PHE A 25 -3.35 -7.88 3.41
CA PHE A 25 -3.85 -8.53 2.20
C PHE A 25 -5.04 -7.80 1.58
N HIS A 26 -5.98 -7.31 2.39
CA HIS A 26 -7.08 -6.48 1.90
C HIS A 26 -6.58 -5.13 1.36
N ASP A 27 -5.64 -4.48 2.04
CA ASP A 27 -4.97 -3.28 1.53
C ASP A 27 -4.32 -3.56 0.16
N ALA A 28 -3.76 -4.76 -0.06
CA ALA A 28 -3.17 -5.15 -1.33
C ALA A 28 -4.17 -5.18 -2.49
N VAL A 29 -5.32 -5.81 -2.26
CA VAL A 29 -6.42 -5.88 -3.23
C VAL A 29 -6.93 -4.47 -3.54
N GLU A 30 -7.18 -3.65 -2.51
CA GLU A 30 -7.67 -2.29 -2.66
C GLU A 30 -6.68 -1.42 -3.46
N CYS A 31 -5.39 -1.50 -3.15
CA CYS A 31 -4.35 -0.73 -3.82
C CYS A 31 -4.23 -1.08 -5.31
N LEU A 32 -4.27 -2.36 -5.66
CA LEU A 32 -4.22 -2.77 -7.08
C LEU A 32 -5.50 -2.40 -7.83
N ALA A 33 -6.68 -2.53 -7.20
CA ALA A 33 -7.93 -2.07 -7.79
C ALA A 33 -7.92 -0.55 -8.03
N ALA A 34 -7.36 0.23 -7.10
CA ALA A 34 -7.22 1.68 -7.26
C ALA A 34 -6.28 2.06 -8.42
N ILE A 35 -5.16 1.34 -8.58
CA ILE A 35 -4.28 1.51 -9.75
C ILE A 35 -5.05 1.23 -11.04
N GLU A 36 -5.79 0.12 -11.12
CA GLU A 36 -6.56 -0.22 -12.31
C GLU A 36 -7.66 0.78 -12.65
N ILE A 37 -8.33 1.36 -11.64
CA ILE A 37 -9.29 2.46 -11.83
C ILE A 37 -8.63 3.61 -12.58
N VAL A 38 -7.46 4.04 -12.11
CA VAL A 38 -6.73 5.18 -12.66
C VAL A 38 -6.17 4.87 -14.04
N GLU A 39 -5.55 3.71 -14.24
CA GLU A 39 -4.96 3.32 -15.53
C GLU A 39 -6.04 3.16 -16.62
N ARG A 40 -7.20 2.57 -16.29
CA ARG A 40 -8.30 2.41 -17.26
C ARG A 40 -8.98 3.74 -17.57
N GLY A 41 -9.22 4.58 -16.56
CA GLY A 41 -9.81 5.91 -16.73
C GLY A 41 -8.95 6.85 -17.58
N ASN A 42 -7.63 6.64 -17.60
CA ASN A 42 -6.69 7.43 -18.41
C ASN A 42 -6.48 6.91 -19.84
N ARG A 43 -7.23 5.88 -20.29
CA ARG A 43 -7.16 5.43 -21.69
C ARG A 43 -7.65 6.54 -22.63
N PRO A 44 -6.99 6.78 -23.78
CA PRO A 44 -7.36 7.87 -24.67
C PRO A 44 -8.83 7.88 -25.10
N ALA A 45 -9.39 6.71 -25.43
CA ALA A 45 -10.81 6.59 -25.81
C ALA A 45 -11.75 7.05 -24.68
N VAL A 46 -11.49 6.58 -23.45
CA VAL A 46 -12.24 6.94 -22.24
C VAL A 46 -12.19 8.44 -21.97
N VAL A 47 -10.99 9.02 -21.99
CA VAL A 47 -10.80 10.46 -21.74
C VAL A 47 -11.50 11.31 -22.81
N GLN A 48 -11.41 10.92 -24.09
CA GLN A 48 -12.04 11.64 -25.19
C GLN A 48 -13.56 11.64 -25.08
N GLU A 49 -14.16 10.49 -24.77
CA GLU A 49 -15.62 10.39 -24.62
C GLU A 49 -16.12 11.13 -23.38
N LEU A 50 -15.42 11.01 -22.24
CA LEU A 50 -15.72 11.78 -21.03
C LEU A 50 -15.68 13.28 -21.30
N ALA A 51 -14.69 13.77 -22.04
CA ALA A 51 -14.58 15.17 -22.44
C ALA A 51 -15.75 15.58 -23.34
N ARG A 52 -16.08 14.76 -24.34
CA ARG A 52 -17.20 15.00 -25.27
C ARG A 52 -18.56 15.11 -24.54
N GLN A 53 -18.74 14.35 -23.47
CA GLN A 53 -19.97 14.31 -22.67
C GLN A 53 -19.97 15.29 -21.49
N GLY A 54 -18.90 16.07 -21.28
CA GLY A 54 -18.79 17.00 -20.16
C GLY A 54 -18.61 16.33 -18.78
N ALA A 55 -18.20 15.06 -18.73
CA ALA A 55 -18.03 14.29 -17.50
C ALA A 55 -16.56 14.19 -17.03
N LEU A 56 -15.63 14.79 -17.76
CA LEU A 56 -14.18 14.66 -17.52
C LEU A 56 -13.76 15.11 -16.12
N GLU A 57 -14.23 16.26 -15.64
CA GLU A 57 -13.85 16.79 -14.31
C GLU A 57 -14.25 15.84 -13.17
N ALA A 58 -15.42 15.20 -13.29
CA ALA A 58 -15.86 14.21 -12.29
C ALA A 58 -14.94 12.98 -12.31
N ALA A 59 -14.55 12.50 -13.48
CA ALA A 59 -13.63 11.38 -13.61
C ALA A 59 -12.22 11.72 -13.08
N ILE A 60 -11.73 12.94 -13.31
CA ILE A 60 -10.47 13.44 -12.73
C ILE A 60 -10.54 13.41 -11.21
N HIS A 61 -11.60 13.94 -10.60
CA HIS A 61 -11.79 13.89 -9.14
C HIS A 61 -11.84 12.48 -8.58
N MET A 62 -12.46 11.53 -9.29
CA MET A 62 -12.43 10.11 -8.89
C MET A 62 -11.00 9.54 -8.94
N GLY A 63 -10.23 9.88 -9.98
CA GLY A 63 -8.82 9.51 -10.11
C GLY A 63 -7.97 10.09 -8.98
N ASP A 64 -8.12 11.38 -8.68
CA ASP A 64 -7.42 12.05 -7.58
C ASP A 64 -7.74 11.42 -6.22
N ALA A 65 -9.00 11.06 -5.97
CA ALA A 65 -9.42 10.37 -4.76
C ALA A 65 -8.77 8.99 -4.63
N ALA A 66 -8.72 8.21 -5.73
CA ALA A 66 -8.05 6.91 -5.75
C ALA A 66 -6.54 7.04 -5.50
N LEU A 67 -5.88 8.03 -6.13
CA LEU A 67 -4.46 8.32 -5.93
C LEU A 67 -4.17 8.74 -4.49
N PHE A 68 -5.00 9.61 -3.91
CA PHE A 68 -4.86 10.01 -2.51
C PHE A 68 -4.99 8.83 -1.55
N ARG A 69 -6.01 7.98 -1.77
CA ARG A 69 -6.23 6.77 -0.98
C ARG A 69 -5.02 5.84 -1.05
N LEU A 70 -4.52 5.57 -2.25
CA LEU A 70 -3.32 4.77 -2.49
C LEU A 70 -2.11 5.31 -1.73
N HIS A 71 -1.88 6.62 -1.83
CA HIS A 71 -0.77 7.30 -1.17
C HIS A 71 -0.83 7.14 0.35
N VAL A 72 -2.01 7.32 0.95
CA VAL A 72 -2.21 7.18 2.40
C VAL A 72 -1.96 5.75 2.86
N VAL A 73 -2.53 4.76 2.20
CA VAL A 73 -2.38 3.34 2.57
C VAL A 73 -0.93 2.90 2.50
N VAL A 74 -0.24 3.19 1.39
CA VAL A 74 1.17 2.82 1.20
C VAL A 74 2.06 3.54 2.20
N CYS A 75 1.90 4.86 2.40
CA CYS A 75 2.71 5.58 3.38
C CYS A 75 2.45 5.14 4.83
N ARG A 76 1.23 4.71 5.15
CA ARG A 76 0.87 4.15 6.47
C ARG A 76 1.59 2.83 6.73
N ALA A 77 1.73 1.98 5.72
CA ALA A 77 2.38 0.68 5.87
C ALA A 77 3.81 0.77 6.41
N PHE A 78 4.51 1.85 6.07
CA PHE A 78 5.86 2.13 6.56
C PHE A 78 5.92 3.22 7.64
N ALA A 79 4.80 3.69 8.18
CA ALA A 79 4.81 4.69 9.24
C ALA A 79 5.56 4.18 10.49
N PRO A 80 6.22 5.05 11.27
CA PRO A 80 6.81 4.64 12.54
C PRO A 80 5.72 4.19 13.51
N VAL A 81 6.02 3.17 14.31
CA VAL A 81 5.16 2.72 15.42
C VAL A 81 5.29 3.72 16.57
N ASN A 82 4.20 4.42 16.89
CA ASN A 82 4.18 5.41 17.96
C ASN A 82 3.32 4.96 19.15
N HIS A 83 2.38 4.03 18.91
CA HIS A 83 1.42 3.56 19.90
C HIS A 83 1.37 2.03 19.94
N CYS A 84 0.95 1.47 21.09
CA CYS A 84 0.84 0.02 21.28
C CYS A 84 -0.33 -0.60 20.51
N ASP A 85 -1.30 0.20 20.10
CA ASP A 85 -2.47 -0.19 19.33
C ASP A 85 -2.31 0.07 17.82
N ASP A 86 -1.13 0.50 17.36
CA ASP A 86 -0.81 0.58 15.95
C ASP A 86 -0.88 -0.84 15.32
N ARG A 87 -1.65 -0.97 14.23
CA ARG A 87 -1.93 -2.26 13.56
C ARG A 87 -1.61 -2.22 12.06
N HIS A 88 -0.51 -1.56 11.68
CA HIS A 88 -0.06 -1.46 10.29
C HIS A 88 1.16 -2.36 10.00
N MET A 89 1.45 -2.64 8.73
CA MET A 89 2.52 -3.56 8.29
C MET A 89 3.84 -3.49 9.09
N ARG A 90 4.39 -2.30 9.38
CA ARG A 90 5.63 -2.20 10.18
C ARG A 90 5.54 -2.93 11.53
N THR A 91 4.39 -2.96 12.21
CA THR A 91 4.27 -3.66 13.50
C THR A 91 4.43 -5.17 13.33
N ALA A 92 3.92 -5.73 12.23
CA ALA A 92 4.16 -7.12 11.84
C ALA A 92 5.64 -7.38 11.54
N ILE A 93 6.29 -6.50 10.77
CA ILE A 93 7.71 -6.64 10.43
C ILE A 93 8.60 -6.56 11.69
N ASP A 94 8.34 -5.62 12.58
CA ASP A 94 9.10 -5.47 13.83
C ASP A 94 8.91 -6.70 14.75
N PHE A 95 7.70 -7.28 14.80
CA PHE A 95 7.45 -8.55 15.49
C PHE A 95 8.25 -9.71 14.86
N LEU A 96 8.29 -9.78 13.53
CA LEU A 96 8.94 -10.88 12.81
C LEU A 96 10.46 -10.84 12.88
N ARG A 97 11.08 -9.66 12.96
CA ARG A 97 12.54 -9.49 13.02
C ARG A 97 13.21 -10.32 14.12
N SER A 98 12.54 -10.55 15.25
CA SER A 98 13.07 -11.35 16.36
C SER A 98 12.40 -12.72 16.52
N ARG A 99 11.34 -13.02 15.76
CA ARG A 99 10.47 -14.18 16.00
C ARG A 99 10.19 -15.04 14.77
N SER A 100 10.70 -14.70 13.59
CA SER A 100 10.49 -15.49 12.36
C SER A 100 10.98 -16.95 12.51
N SER A 101 11.97 -17.20 13.36
CA SER A 101 12.48 -18.54 13.68
C SER A 101 11.53 -19.40 14.53
N GLU A 102 10.50 -18.81 15.16
CA GLU A 102 9.52 -19.55 15.95
C GLU A 102 8.51 -20.30 15.08
N GLU A 103 8.31 -19.89 13.81
CA GLU A 103 7.51 -20.64 12.84
C GLU A 103 8.24 -21.92 12.43
N ARG A 104 7.56 -23.07 12.58
CA ARG A 104 8.14 -24.40 12.39
C ARG A 104 7.99 -24.91 10.97
N ASP A 105 7.00 -24.41 10.24
CA ASP A 105 6.82 -24.72 8.83
C ASP A 105 7.82 -23.90 8.00
N ALA A 106 8.77 -24.60 7.37
CA ALA A 106 9.85 -23.96 6.60
C ALA A 106 9.33 -23.11 5.43
N THR A 107 8.21 -23.50 4.80
CA THR A 107 7.62 -22.75 3.69
C THR A 107 7.02 -21.44 4.19
N LEU A 108 6.27 -21.48 5.30
CA LEU A 108 5.69 -20.28 5.88
C LEU A 108 6.76 -19.33 6.43
N GLN A 109 7.76 -19.89 7.12
CA GLN A 109 8.90 -19.14 7.60
C GLN A 109 9.63 -18.42 6.45
N ALA A 110 9.82 -19.08 5.30
CA ALA A 110 10.45 -18.46 4.14
C ALA A 110 9.66 -17.24 3.65
N HIS A 111 8.33 -17.32 3.58
CA HIS A 111 7.48 -16.18 3.23
C HIS A 111 7.59 -15.03 4.25
N LEU A 112 7.59 -15.32 5.55
CA LEU A 112 7.74 -14.31 6.59
C LEU A 112 9.11 -13.61 6.52
N LEU A 113 10.19 -14.37 6.30
CA LEU A 113 11.54 -13.82 6.13
C LEU A 113 11.64 -12.96 4.86
N ASN A 114 11.04 -13.41 3.76
CA ASN A 114 11.00 -12.67 2.51
C ASN A 114 10.25 -11.34 2.68
N ALA A 115 9.12 -11.32 3.41
CA ALA A 115 8.40 -10.10 3.74
C ALA A 115 9.28 -9.09 4.50
N VAL A 116 10.08 -9.55 5.46
CA VAL A 116 11.05 -8.69 6.19
C VAL A 116 12.12 -8.13 5.25
N GLN A 117 12.70 -8.97 4.38
CA GLN A 117 13.73 -8.55 3.43
C GLN A 117 13.21 -7.52 2.42
N LEU A 118 12.03 -7.76 1.84
CA LEU A 118 11.37 -6.83 0.92
C LEU A 118 11.04 -5.51 1.62
N PHE A 119 10.57 -5.55 2.87
CA PHE A 119 10.32 -4.33 3.65
C PHE A 119 11.58 -3.48 3.82
N GLU A 120 12.70 -4.11 4.16
CA GLU A 120 13.98 -3.40 4.36
C GLU A 120 14.52 -2.81 3.06
N ALA A 121 14.32 -3.50 1.93
CA ALA A 121 14.66 -2.97 0.62
C ALA A 121 13.87 -1.69 0.30
N ILE A 122 12.55 -1.69 0.52
CA ILE A 122 11.69 -0.54 0.23
C ILE A 122 11.88 0.58 1.26
N GLU A 123 12.17 0.26 2.51
CA GLU A 123 12.41 1.26 3.57
C GLU A 123 13.54 2.23 3.20
N ASN A 124 14.53 1.74 2.44
CA ASN A 124 15.67 2.50 1.94
C ASN A 124 15.46 3.07 0.53
N ASP A 125 14.29 2.88 -0.10
CA ASP A 125 13.98 3.38 -1.42
C ASP A 125 13.75 4.90 -1.40
N THR A 126 14.48 5.62 -2.25
CA THR A 126 14.36 7.08 -2.42
C THR A 126 12.93 7.50 -2.82
N ARG A 127 12.20 6.67 -3.57
CA ARG A 127 10.81 6.91 -3.99
C ARG A 127 9.87 6.96 -2.79
N LEU A 128 10.02 6.03 -1.84
CA LEU A 128 9.24 6.03 -0.59
C LEU A 128 9.51 7.31 0.22
N ALA A 129 10.76 7.77 0.28
CA ALA A 129 11.12 9.02 0.95
C ALA A 129 10.42 10.24 0.31
N LYS A 130 10.38 10.32 -1.02
CA LYS A 130 9.63 11.36 -1.76
C LYS A 130 8.13 11.30 -1.45
N LEU A 131 7.53 10.11 -1.48
CA LEU A 131 6.12 9.91 -1.17
C LEU A 131 5.77 10.35 0.26
N ARG A 132 6.55 9.95 1.27
CA ARG A 132 6.34 10.39 2.67
C ARG A 132 6.46 11.90 2.80
N LYS A 133 7.42 12.52 2.12
CA LYS A 133 7.60 13.98 2.11
C LYS A 133 6.41 14.68 1.47
N MET A 134 5.94 14.20 0.32
CA MET A 134 4.74 14.70 -0.36
C MET A 134 3.50 14.59 0.53
N ARG A 135 3.27 13.44 1.19
CA ARG A 135 2.18 13.25 2.16
C ARG A 135 2.22 14.31 3.25
N ASN A 136 3.36 14.47 3.91
CA ASN A 136 3.47 15.38 5.04
C ASN A 136 3.36 16.84 4.60
N LYS A 137 4.09 17.24 3.56
CA LYS A 137 4.24 18.66 3.20
C LYS A 137 3.14 19.17 2.28
N LEU A 138 2.74 18.40 1.29
CA LEU A 138 1.80 18.85 0.27
C LEU A 138 0.37 18.42 0.59
N LEU A 139 0.16 17.17 0.98
CA LEU A 139 -1.19 16.65 1.24
C LEU A 139 -1.72 17.02 2.63
N ALA A 140 -0.92 16.86 3.68
CA ALA A 140 -1.37 17.10 5.05
C ALA A 140 -1.24 18.56 5.50
N HIS A 141 -0.23 19.29 5.01
CA HIS A 141 0.06 20.65 5.46
C HIS A 141 -0.12 21.73 4.39
N ILE A 142 -0.42 21.36 3.13
CA ILE A 142 -0.64 22.30 2.01
C ILE A 142 0.45 23.39 1.96
N THR A 143 1.70 22.98 2.19
CA THR A 143 2.83 23.92 2.17
C THR A 143 3.18 24.31 0.75
N ARG A 144 3.60 25.57 0.54
CA ARG A 144 4.08 26.03 -0.77
C ARG A 144 5.25 25.13 -1.23
N PRO A 145 5.17 24.53 -2.44
CA PRO A 145 6.25 23.72 -2.98
C PRO A 145 7.53 24.54 -3.05
N LYS A 146 8.61 24.05 -2.45
CA LYS A 146 9.94 24.63 -2.66
C LYS A 146 10.51 24.01 -3.94
N PRO A 147 11.12 24.78 -4.85
CA PRO A 147 11.69 24.26 -6.10
C PRO A 147 12.72 23.14 -5.90
N THR A 148 13.34 23.07 -4.73
CA THR A 148 14.34 22.07 -4.35
C THR A 148 13.75 20.78 -3.76
N ILE A 149 12.43 20.67 -3.66
CA ILE A 149 11.77 19.46 -3.19
C ILE A 149 11.41 18.62 -4.40
N GLU A 150 12.12 17.52 -4.59
CA GLU A 150 11.68 16.48 -5.52
C GLU A 150 10.30 15.96 -5.09
N ILE A 151 9.34 16.05 -6.00
CA ILE A 151 7.96 15.58 -5.83
C ILE A 151 7.86 14.18 -6.42
N ALA A 152 7.17 13.28 -5.73
CA ALA A 152 6.91 11.94 -6.26
C ALA A 152 5.98 12.00 -7.48
N THR A 153 6.26 11.17 -8.47
CA THR A 153 5.41 11.00 -9.64
C THR A 153 4.36 9.91 -9.43
N TYR A 154 3.37 9.81 -10.33
CA TYR A 154 2.43 8.68 -10.33
C TYR A 154 3.13 7.34 -10.53
N ARG A 155 4.21 7.32 -11.33
CA ARG A 155 5.04 6.13 -11.49
C ARG A 155 5.71 5.74 -10.17
N ASP A 156 6.28 6.69 -9.44
CA ASP A 156 6.88 6.42 -8.13
C ASP A 156 5.86 5.83 -7.16
N LEU A 157 4.64 6.41 -7.14
CA LEU A 157 3.55 5.90 -6.30
C LEU A 157 3.17 4.46 -6.70
N PHE A 158 2.96 4.19 -7.99
CA PHE A 158 2.53 2.87 -8.46
C PHE A 158 3.61 1.80 -8.26
N ASP A 159 4.87 2.13 -8.52
CA ASP A 159 5.97 1.18 -8.35
C ASP A 159 6.15 0.83 -6.87
N VAL A 160 6.21 1.82 -5.98
CA VAL A 160 6.31 1.57 -4.54
C VAL A 160 5.08 0.82 -4.03
N THR A 161 3.89 1.12 -4.57
CA THR A 161 2.67 0.36 -4.24
C THR A 161 2.82 -1.11 -4.61
N LYS A 162 3.21 -1.42 -5.85
CA LYS A 162 3.35 -2.80 -6.33
C LYS A 162 4.37 -3.58 -5.50
N SER A 163 5.51 -2.98 -5.17
CA SER A 163 6.49 -3.61 -4.26
C SER A 163 5.96 -3.74 -2.83
N THR A 164 5.13 -2.81 -2.35
CA THR A 164 4.48 -2.93 -1.03
C THR A 164 3.46 -4.08 -1.01
N VAL A 165 2.72 -4.25 -2.10
CA VAL A 165 1.78 -5.36 -2.30
C VAL A 165 2.48 -6.71 -2.20
N GLU A 166 3.69 -6.84 -2.76
CA GLU A 166 4.48 -8.07 -2.62
C GLU A 166 4.76 -8.40 -1.15
N ILE A 167 5.13 -7.40 -0.34
CA ILE A 167 5.32 -7.61 1.12
C ILE A 167 4.03 -8.10 1.78
N TRP A 168 2.90 -7.46 1.48
CA TRP A 168 1.60 -7.83 2.06
C TRP A 168 1.18 -9.26 1.69
N VAL A 169 1.42 -9.68 0.45
CA VAL A 169 1.14 -11.04 -0.01
C VAL A 169 2.02 -12.06 0.70
N GLU A 170 3.32 -11.80 0.80
CA GLU A 170 4.26 -12.69 1.48
C GLU A 170 3.93 -12.79 2.99
N LEU A 171 3.60 -11.67 3.61
CA LEU A 171 3.14 -11.63 5.00
C LEU A 171 1.86 -12.45 5.20
N ALA A 172 0.86 -12.28 4.33
CA ALA A 172 -0.40 -13.00 4.41
C ALA A 172 -0.24 -14.51 4.17
N ARG A 173 0.63 -14.92 3.23
CA ARG A 173 0.96 -16.33 3.00
C ARG A 173 1.64 -16.95 4.21
N GLY A 174 2.70 -16.31 4.71
CA GLY A 174 3.43 -16.77 5.89
C GLY A 174 2.54 -16.85 7.15
N ALA A 175 1.58 -15.94 7.28
CA ALA A 175 0.61 -15.94 8.38
C ALA A 175 -0.63 -16.84 8.15
N LYS A 176 -0.67 -17.62 7.06
CA LYS A 176 -1.82 -18.46 6.66
C LYS A 176 -3.14 -17.70 6.49
N GLN A 177 -3.08 -16.42 6.09
CA GLN A 177 -4.24 -15.58 5.82
C GLN A 177 -4.61 -15.50 4.34
N ALA A 178 -3.68 -15.82 3.44
CA ALA A 178 -3.92 -15.88 2.00
C ALA A 178 -3.76 -17.30 1.48
N THR A 179 -4.88 -17.99 1.27
CA THR A 179 -4.90 -19.35 0.68
C THR A 179 -5.06 -19.34 -0.84
N LEU A 180 -5.61 -18.26 -1.39
CA LEU A 180 -5.80 -18.07 -2.83
C LEU A 180 -4.81 -17.03 -3.38
N PRO A 181 -4.42 -17.14 -4.66
CA PRO A 181 -3.61 -16.13 -5.32
C PRO A 181 -4.29 -14.75 -5.33
N LEU A 182 -3.51 -13.68 -5.27
CA LEU A 182 -4.04 -12.31 -5.29
C LEU A 182 -4.92 -12.04 -6.53
N ASP A 183 -4.53 -12.59 -7.69
CA ASP A 183 -5.29 -12.45 -8.94
C ASP A 183 -6.72 -12.98 -8.87
N PHE A 184 -6.98 -13.99 -8.03
CA PHE A 184 -8.33 -14.50 -7.81
C PHE A 184 -9.25 -13.41 -7.27
N PHE A 185 -8.76 -12.62 -6.30
CA PHE A 185 -9.53 -11.52 -5.71
C PHE A 185 -9.66 -10.32 -6.66
N LEU A 186 -8.70 -10.14 -7.57
CA LEU A 186 -8.72 -9.04 -8.52
C LEU A 186 -9.65 -9.29 -9.71
N GLU A 187 -10.01 -10.55 -10.01
CA GLU A 187 -10.80 -10.88 -11.19
C GLU A 187 -12.18 -10.19 -11.19
N ASP A 188 -12.89 -10.24 -10.07
CA ASP A 188 -14.20 -9.59 -9.93
C ASP A 188 -14.09 -8.07 -9.98
N TYR A 189 -13.03 -7.49 -9.40
CA TYR A 189 -12.73 -6.07 -9.54
C TYR A 189 -12.47 -5.71 -11.01
N ARG A 190 -11.63 -6.46 -11.72
CA ARG A 190 -11.30 -6.25 -13.13
C ARG A 190 -12.55 -6.25 -14.00
N LYS A 191 -13.44 -7.22 -13.82
CA LYS A 191 -14.73 -7.31 -14.51
C LYS A 191 -15.62 -6.11 -14.21
N SER A 192 -15.73 -5.72 -12.93
CA SER A 192 -16.51 -4.56 -12.53
C SER A 192 -15.96 -3.25 -13.10
N LEU A 193 -14.63 -3.09 -13.11
CA LEU A 193 -13.97 -1.90 -13.66
C LEU A 193 -14.09 -1.83 -15.17
N GLU A 194 -14.01 -2.96 -15.86
CA GLU A 194 -14.28 -3.04 -17.29
C GLU A 194 -15.69 -2.58 -17.61
N ALA A 195 -16.70 -3.15 -16.93
CA ALA A 195 -18.09 -2.75 -17.12
C ALA A 195 -18.32 -1.26 -16.80
N PHE A 196 -17.67 -0.73 -15.76
CA PHE A 196 -17.77 0.68 -15.38
C PHE A 196 -17.21 1.61 -16.47
N TRP A 197 -16.02 1.32 -16.98
CA TRP A 197 -15.37 2.17 -17.98
C TRP A 197 -15.88 1.95 -19.40
N LEU A 198 -16.47 0.78 -19.72
CA LEU A 198 -16.97 0.43 -21.05
C LEU A 198 -17.96 1.45 -21.61
N ARG A 199 -18.77 2.09 -20.75
CA ARG A 199 -19.72 3.13 -21.18
C ARG A 199 -19.05 4.36 -21.79
N TRP A 200 -17.78 4.56 -21.49
CA TRP A 200 -16.99 5.71 -21.91
C TRP A 200 -15.94 5.32 -22.96
N ALA A 201 -15.81 4.05 -23.31
CA ALA A 201 -14.74 3.54 -24.19
C ALA A 201 -15.20 3.43 -25.65
#